data_AF-A0A0P9UEA9-F1
#
_entry.id   AF-A0A0P9UEA9-F1
#
_cell.length_a   1.000
_cell.length_b   1.000
_cell.length_c   1.000
_cell.angle_alpha   90.00
_cell.angle_beta   90.00
_cell.angle_gamma   90.00
#
_symmetry.space_group_name_H-M   'P 1'
#
loop_
_entity.id
_entity.type
_entity.pdbx_description
1 polymer ?
#
loop_
_entity_poly.entity_id
_entity_poly.type
_entity_poly.pdbx_seq_one_letter_code
_entity_poly.pdbx_strand_id
1 'polypeptide(L)'
;LQTFPKKALEAALAGLTVANRLIPEGVNGHIEWTHLENRPFLRALQSAVLAYVRLRRHKDVVKLIDKMLAYNPNDNQGVRYLLGSEALRAGDKVRAQEVFNDYANDYPPYYYELALTHIISGEWISAATALRQGFCANGYIAETLCGNLLPQPLAIWHGCNFAEPDLADDYIKMYGDLWLRHADGLAFVHWLFNHSRVMVERAAVIECGEKLLWEQDVDARQRILNQRHTLLDSIDNRLSSEIIGKRKNRQGSEDYPWVLMQERVTLC
;
A
#
# COMPACT_ATOMS: atom_id res chain seq x y z
N LEU A 1 -23.68 24.13 0.52
CA LEU A 1 -24.19 22.75 0.71
C LEU A 1 -23.14 21.94 1.47
N GLN A 2 -23.42 21.49 2.70
CA GLN A 2 -22.51 20.60 3.45
C GLN A 2 -22.44 19.24 2.74
N THR A 3 -21.22 18.75 2.47
CA THR A 3 -20.98 17.42 1.90
C THR A 3 -21.18 16.35 2.98
N PHE A 4 -21.57 15.11 2.61
CA PHE A 4 -21.74 14.00 3.56
C PHE A 4 -20.54 13.80 4.52
N PRO A 5 -19.27 13.93 4.08
CA PRO A 5 -18.12 13.85 4.99
C PRO A 5 -18.07 14.93 6.07
N LYS A 6 -18.56 16.15 5.80
CA LYS A 6 -18.61 17.22 6.83
C LYS A 6 -19.60 16.87 7.94
N LYS A 7 -20.79 16.38 7.59
CA LYS A 7 -21.80 15.96 8.57
C LYS A 7 -21.32 14.75 9.38
N ALA A 8 -20.67 13.79 8.74
CA ALA A 8 -20.06 12.65 9.43
C ALA A 8 -19.00 13.10 10.44
N LEU A 9 -18.14 14.05 10.04
CA LEU A 9 -17.14 14.63 10.93
C LEU A 9 -17.79 15.37 12.11
N GLU A 10 -18.78 16.22 11.86
CA GLU A 10 -19.50 16.97 12.92
C GLU A 10 -20.14 16.02 13.95
N ALA A 11 -20.82 14.96 13.48
CA ALA A 11 -21.41 13.96 14.36
C ALA A 11 -20.35 13.19 15.17
N ALA A 12 -19.25 12.76 14.52
CA ALA A 12 -18.16 12.08 15.20
C ALA A 12 -17.51 12.96 16.28
N LEU A 13 -17.22 14.23 15.96
CA LEU A 13 -16.63 15.19 16.90
C LEU A 13 -17.58 15.51 18.07
N ALA A 14 -18.90 15.58 17.83
CA ALA A 14 -19.88 15.75 18.91
C ALA A 14 -19.86 14.55 19.87
N GLY A 15 -19.86 13.32 19.34
CA GLY A 15 -19.74 12.11 20.15
C GLY A 15 -18.43 12.04 20.94
N LEU A 16 -17.31 12.38 20.30
CA LEU A 16 -16.00 12.47 20.94
C LEU A 16 -15.96 13.53 22.04
N THR A 17 -16.65 14.66 21.87
CA THR A 17 -16.72 15.71 22.89
C THR A 17 -17.41 15.20 24.16
N VAL A 18 -18.50 14.44 24.02
CA VAL A 18 -19.18 13.81 25.16
C VAL A 18 -18.29 12.75 25.80
N ALA A 19 -17.73 11.85 24.98
CA ALA A 19 -16.91 10.74 25.49
C ALA A 19 -15.62 11.21 26.17
N ASN A 20 -14.94 12.23 25.65
CA ASN A 20 -13.72 12.77 26.27
C ASN A 20 -13.97 13.32 27.69
N ARG A 21 -15.18 13.79 28.00
CA ARG A 21 -15.55 14.23 29.37
C ARG A 21 -15.69 13.08 30.35
N LEU A 22 -15.84 11.86 29.85
CA LEU A 22 -15.98 10.64 30.65
C LEU A 22 -14.64 9.95 30.91
N ILE A 23 -13.55 10.37 30.24
CA ILE A 23 -12.21 9.83 30.46
C ILE A 23 -11.68 10.43 31.77
N PRO A 24 -11.46 9.62 32.83
CA PRO A 24 -10.96 10.14 34.10
C PRO A 24 -9.55 10.74 33.98
N GLU A 25 -9.26 11.73 34.83
CA GLU A 25 -7.89 12.20 35.02
C GLU A 25 -7.01 11.04 35.51
N GLY A 26 -5.86 10.81 34.85
CA GLY A 26 -4.92 9.74 35.22
C GLY A 26 -5.04 8.44 34.42
N VAL A 27 -5.93 8.34 33.41
CA VAL A 27 -5.85 7.23 32.43
C VAL A 27 -4.53 7.35 31.67
N ASN A 28 -3.63 6.40 31.90
CA ASN A 28 -2.35 6.28 31.21
C ASN A 28 -2.56 5.86 29.77
N GLY A 29 -2.94 6.81 28.90
CA GLY A 29 -2.78 6.75 27.45
C GLY A 29 -3.48 5.63 26.68
N HIS A 30 -3.99 4.58 27.34
CA HIS A 30 -4.50 3.35 26.75
C HIS A 30 -6.02 3.25 26.96
N ILE A 31 -6.73 3.11 25.86
CA ILE A 31 -8.16 2.86 25.79
C ILE A 31 -8.29 1.67 24.83
N GLU A 32 -8.12 0.47 25.38
CA GLU A 32 -8.01 -0.75 24.57
C GLU A 32 -9.37 -1.20 24.01
N TRP A 33 -9.34 -1.74 22.80
CA TRP A 33 -10.51 -2.25 22.08
C TRP A 33 -11.21 -3.45 22.75
N THR A 34 -10.45 -4.23 23.51
CA THR A 34 -10.90 -5.44 24.21
C THR A 34 -12.02 -5.14 25.19
N HIS A 35 -12.00 -3.97 25.82
CA HIS A 35 -13.06 -3.48 26.70
C HIS A 35 -14.24 -2.97 25.86
N LEU A 36 -15.40 -3.64 25.96
CA LEU A 36 -16.58 -3.35 25.12
C LEU A 36 -17.03 -1.88 25.24
N GLU A 37 -16.95 -1.30 26.44
CA GLU A 37 -17.35 0.08 26.73
C GLU A 37 -16.46 1.12 26.03
N ASN A 38 -15.25 0.76 25.62
CA ASN A 38 -14.34 1.65 24.89
C ASN A 38 -14.68 1.75 23.40
N ARG A 39 -15.37 0.75 22.86
CA ARG A 39 -15.60 0.63 21.40
C ARG A 39 -16.37 1.81 20.81
N PRO A 40 -17.42 2.36 21.44
CA PRO A 40 -18.10 3.55 20.91
C PRO A 40 -17.16 4.74 20.73
N PHE A 41 -16.29 5.00 21.72
CA PHE A 41 -15.30 6.08 21.63
C PHE A 41 -14.29 5.85 20.52
N LEU A 42 -13.70 4.66 20.46
CA LEU A 42 -12.73 4.30 19.43
C LEU A 42 -13.36 4.35 18.03
N ARG A 43 -14.61 3.91 17.86
CA ARG A 43 -15.36 3.99 16.59
C ARG A 43 -15.66 5.43 16.19
N ALA A 44 -15.92 6.32 17.15
CA ALA A 44 -16.08 7.74 16.88
C ALA A 44 -14.74 8.37 16.41
N LEU A 45 -13.60 7.97 16.98
CA LEU A 45 -12.27 8.37 16.50
C LEU A 45 -12.05 7.89 15.06
N GLN A 46 -12.30 6.61 14.78
CA GLN A 46 -12.18 6.04 13.42
C GLN A 46 -13.09 6.77 12.42
N SER A 47 -14.33 7.07 12.81
CA SER A 47 -15.27 7.81 11.96
C SER A 47 -14.76 9.21 11.62
N ALA A 48 -14.17 9.91 12.59
CA ALA A 48 -13.53 11.19 12.36
C ALA A 48 -12.29 11.08 11.46
N VAL A 49 -11.44 10.05 11.63
CA VAL A 49 -10.30 9.74 10.75
C VAL A 49 -10.79 9.60 9.30
N LEU A 50 -11.75 8.73 9.05
CA LEU A 50 -12.28 8.47 7.70
C LEU A 50 -12.92 9.74 7.09
N ALA A 51 -13.63 10.53 7.89
CA ALA A 51 -14.20 11.78 7.43
C ALA A 51 -13.10 12.81 7.06
N TYR A 52 -12.03 12.91 7.86
CA TYR A 52 -10.89 13.77 7.54
C TYR A 52 -10.15 13.33 6.27
N VAL A 53 -9.97 12.02 6.05
CA VAL A 53 -9.40 11.46 4.81
C VAL A 53 -10.22 11.92 3.60
N ARG A 54 -11.56 11.77 3.65
CA ARG A 54 -12.46 12.20 2.56
C ARG A 54 -12.47 13.71 2.35
N LEU A 55 -12.19 14.49 3.38
CA LEU A 55 -12.03 15.94 3.32
C LEU A 55 -10.62 16.40 2.93
N ARG A 56 -9.68 15.46 2.68
CA ARG A 56 -8.27 15.74 2.36
C ARG A 56 -7.56 16.59 3.41
N ARG A 57 -7.95 16.45 4.68
CA ARG A 57 -7.33 17.13 5.82
C ARG A 57 -6.17 16.29 6.39
N HIS A 58 -5.19 16.00 5.53
CA HIS A 58 -4.14 14.99 5.77
C HIS A 58 -3.38 15.15 7.09
N LYS A 59 -2.99 16.39 7.45
CA LYS A 59 -2.31 16.68 8.73
C LYS A 59 -3.18 16.35 9.95
N ASP A 60 -4.48 16.60 9.86
CA ASP A 60 -5.42 16.27 10.94
C ASP A 60 -5.64 14.75 11.03
N VAL A 61 -5.64 14.05 9.89
CA VAL A 61 -5.71 12.58 9.84
C VAL A 61 -4.54 11.97 10.59
N VAL A 62 -3.30 12.34 10.23
CA VAL A 62 -2.07 11.81 10.86
C VAL A 62 -2.12 12.02 12.37
N LYS A 63 -2.41 13.24 12.82
CA LYS A 63 -2.51 13.57 14.26
C LYS A 63 -3.57 12.72 14.98
N LEU A 64 -4.70 12.46 14.34
CA LEU A 64 -5.79 11.70 14.95
C LEU A 64 -5.48 10.20 14.98
N ILE A 65 -4.85 9.66 13.93
CA ILE A 65 -4.37 8.28 13.90
C ILE A 65 -3.33 8.07 15.01
N ASP A 66 -2.38 8.97 15.20
CA ASP A 66 -1.39 8.88 16.28
C ASP A 66 -2.01 8.79 17.65
N LYS A 67 -2.99 9.67 17.90
CA LYS A 67 -3.75 9.65 19.15
C LYS A 67 -4.46 8.31 19.33
N MET A 68 -5.04 7.79 18.25
CA MET A 68 -5.78 6.53 18.27
C MET A 68 -4.88 5.31 18.47
N LEU A 69 -3.67 5.32 17.89
CA LEU A 69 -2.66 4.27 18.10
C LEU A 69 -2.03 4.33 19.50
N ALA A 70 -1.91 5.51 20.10
CA ALA A 70 -1.53 5.64 21.51
C ALA A 70 -2.60 4.99 22.42
N TYR A 71 -3.88 5.25 22.15
CA TYR A 71 -5.00 4.63 22.86
C TYR A 71 -5.09 3.12 22.65
N ASN A 72 -5.01 2.66 21.41
CA ASN A 72 -5.19 1.26 21.05
C ASN A 72 -4.02 0.79 20.16
N PRO A 73 -2.85 0.45 20.74
CA PRO A 73 -1.67 0.06 19.97
C PRO A 73 -1.86 -1.17 19.09
N ASN A 74 -2.79 -2.06 19.45
CA ASN A 74 -3.14 -3.24 18.65
C ASN A 74 -3.93 -2.90 17.36
N ASP A 75 -4.36 -1.65 17.20
CA ASP A 75 -5.06 -1.12 16.03
C ASP A 75 -6.15 -2.06 15.47
N ASN A 76 -7.06 -2.51 16.33
CA ASN A 76 -8.16 -3.40 15.93
C ASN A 76 -9.11 -2.78 14.87
N GLN A 77 -8.90 -1.52 14.52
CA GLN A 77 -9.71 -0.74 13.59
C GLN A 77 -8.98 -0.50 12.27
N GLY A 78 -7.70 -0.87 12.18
CA GLY A 78 -6.88 -0.83 10.97
C GLY A 78 -6.54 0.58 10.50
N VAL A 79 -6.49 1.58 11.39
CA VAL A 79 -6.18 2.97 10.97
C VAL A 79 -4.71 3.14 10.58
N ARG A 80 -3.82 2.23 10.99
CA ARG A 80 -2.40 2.23 10.63
C ARG A 80 -2.17 2.08 9.13
N TYR A 81 -3.08 1.41 8.42
CA TYR A 81 -3.04 1.27 6.95
C TYR A 81 -3.44 2.52 6.18
N LEU A 82 -3.83 3.59 6.90
CA LEU A 82 -4.03 4.92 6.32
C LEU A 82 -2.86 5.86 6.63
N LEU A 83 -2.06 5.56 7.66
CA LEU A 83 -1.08 6.49 8.23
C LEU A 83 0.00 6.89 7.24
N GLY A 84 0.61 5.92 6.54
CA GLY A 84 1.74 6.17 5.66
C GLY A 84 1.35 7.05 4.48
N SER A 85 0.23 6.71 3.84
CA SER A 85 -0.30 7.45 2.71
C SER A 85 -0.76 8.86 3.08
N GLU A 86 -1.36 9.02 4.27
CA GLU A 86 -1.77 10.34 4.77
C GLU A 86 -0.58 11.18 5.22
N ALA A 87 0.47 10.58 5.78
CA ALA A 87 1.73 11.26 6.08
C ALA A 87 2.41 11.76 4.80
N LEU A 88 2.47 10.92 3.76
CA LEU A 88 3.02 11.31 2.46
C LEU A 88 2.25 12.51 1.88
N ARG A 89 0.91 12.48 1.90
CA ARG A 89 0.06 13.57 1.43
C ARG A 89 0.08 14.82 2.32
N ALA A 90 0.42 14.67 3.59
CA ALA A 90 0.69 15.79 4.49
C ALA A 90 2.05 16.46 4.23
N GLY A 91 2.90 15.85 3.39
CA GLY A 91 4.24 16.30 3.04
C GLY A 91 5.34 15.75 3.96
N ASP A 92 5.00 14.87 4.90
CA ASP A 92 5.94 14.26 5.84
C ASP A 92 6.51 12.95 5.25
N LYS A 93 7.45 13.12 4.31
CA LYS A 93 8.03 12.00 3.55
C LYS A 93 8.80 11.02 4.43
N VAL A 94 9.53 11.53 5.42
CA VAL A 94 10.34 10.70 6.33
C VAL A 94 9.43 9.76 7.10
N ARG A 95 8.40 10.32 7.72
CA ARG A 95 7.42 9.53 8.46
C ARG A 95 6.68 8.54 7.58
N ALA A 96 6.31 8.95 6.37
CA ALA A 96 5.65 8.05 5.42
C ALA A 96 6.54 6.83 5.11
N GLN A 97 7.83 7.06 4.82
CA GLN A 97 8.79 5.99 4.55
C GLN A 97 8.99 5.06 5.76
N GLU A 98 9.09 5.59 6.98
CA GLU A 98 9.15 4.78 8.20
C GLU A 98 7.94 3.84 8.29
N VAL A 99 6.72 4.38 8.13
CA VAL A 99 5.48 3.60 8.18
C VAL A 99 5.42 2.57 7.05
N PHE A 100 5.84 2.92 5.83
CA PHE A 100 5.85 1.95 4.75
C PHE A 100 6.83 0.81 5.01
N ASN A 101 8.04 1.09 5.50
CA ASN A 101 9.03 0.07 5.83
C ASN A 101 8.54 -0.86 6.95
N ASP A 102 7.85 -0.31 7.96
CA ASP A 102 7.36 -1.08 9.10
C ASP A 102 6.21 -2.02 8.72
N TYR A 103 5.32 -1.63 7.79
CA TYR A 103 4.05 -2.33 7.56
C TYR A 103 3.81 -2.84 6.13
N ALA A 104 4.73 -2.63 5.17
CA ALA A 104 4.52 -3.11 3.80
C ALA A 104 4.38 -4.63 3.68
N ASN A 105 5.04 -5.39 4.57
CA ASN A 105 4.90 -6.84 4.66
C ASN A 105 3.45 -7.28 4.97
N ASP A 106 2.74 -6.49 5.78
CA ASP A 106 1.36 -6.79 6.20
C ASP A 106 0.31 -6.11 5.29
N TYR A 107 0.68 -5.01 4.64
CA TYR A 107 -0.21 -4.20 3.80
C TYR A 107 0.43 -3.90 2.43
N PRO A 108 0.11 -4.71 1.40
CA PRO A 108 0.74 -4.64 0.08
C PRO A 108 0.77 -3.25 -0.59
N PRO A 109 -0.25 -2.38 -0.48
CA PRO A 109 -0.20 -1.04 -1.08
C PRO A 109 0.99 -0.18 -0.63
N TYR A 110 1.54 -0.42 0.57
CA TYR A 110 2.70 0.34 1.05
C TYR A 110 3.99 0.01 0.30
N TYR A 111 4.12 -1.15 -0.34
CA TYR A 111 5.22 -1.40 -1.27
C TYR A 111 5.19 -0.45 -2.47
N TYR A 112 4.00 -0.19 -3.00
CA TYR A 112 3.80 0.71 -4.12
C TYR A 112 4.12 2.15 -3.72
N GLU A 113 3.59 2.61 -2.59
CA GLU A 113 3.87 3.98 -2.13
C GLU A 113 5.33 4.18 -1.70
N LEU A 114 5.96 3.19 -1.07
CA LEU A 114 7.40 3.20 -0.79
C LEU A 114 8.19 3.37 -2.08
N ALA A 115 7.86 2.58 -3.11
CA ALA A 115 8.49 2.72 -4.41
C ALA A 115 8.27 4.10 -5.03
N LEU A 116 7.06 4.68 -4.91
CA LEU A 116 6.78 6.02 -5.38
C LEU A 116 7.67 7.06 -4.67
N THR A 117 7.93 6.92 -3.36
CA THR A 117 8.87 7.81 -2.67
C THR A 117 10.30 7.70 -3.23
N HIS A 118 10.76 6.50 -3.55
CA HIS A 118 12.07 6.27 -4.16
C HIS A 118 12.14 6.80 -5.59
N ILE A 119 11.08 6.63 -6.39
CA ILE A 119 10.98 7.18 -7.75
C ILE A 119 11.12 8.71 -7.72
N ILE A 120 10.39 9.37 -6.82
CA ILE A 120 10.45 10.83 -6.64
C ILE A 120 11.87 11.29 -6.25
N SER A 121 12.62 10.46 -5.51
CA SER A 121 14.01 10.72 -5.14
C SER A 121 15.03 10.27 -6.20
N GLY A 122 14.60 9.66 -7.31
CA GLY A 122 15.48 9.10 -8.35
C GLY A 122 16.22 7.82 -7.95
N GLU A 123 15.80 7.15 -6.88
CA GLU A 123 16.40 5.94 -6.32
C GLU A 123 15.83 4.67 -6.98
N TRP A 124 16.09 4.51 -8.28
CA TRP A 124 15.46 3.48 -9.12
C TRP A 124 15.67 2.03 -8.65
N ILE A 125 16.80 1.73 -8.01
CA ILE A 125 17.09 0.38 -7.50
C ILE A 125 16.17 0.05 -6.32
N SER A 126 16.07 0.96 -5.34
CA SER A 126 15.18 0.80 -4.18
C SER A 126 13.71 0.77 -4.62
N ALA A 127 13.34 1.64 -5.58
CA ALA A 127 12.01 1.63 -6.17
C ALA A 127 11.68 0.29 -6.85
N ALA A 128 12.62 -0.28 -7.61
CA ALA A 128 12.43 -1.57 -8.26
C ALA A 128 12.23 -2.70 -7.25
N THR A 129 13.02 -2.72 -6.17
CA THR A 129 12.92 -3.74 -5.12
C THR A 129 11.56 -3.66 -4.43
N ALA A 130 11.13 -2.47 -4.02
CA ALA A 130 9.83 -2.28 -3.38
C ALA A 130 8.67 -2.68 -4.33
N LEU A 131 8.72 -2.28 -5.62
CA LEU A 131 7.70 -2.70 -6.59
C LEU A 131 7.68 -4.21 -6.81
N ARG A 132 8.84 -4.87 -6.91
CA ARG A 132 8.90 -6.34 -7.07
C ARG A 132 8.24 -7.06 -5.89
N GLN A 133 8.44 -6.58 -4.66
CA GLN A 133 7.73 -7.08 -3.49
C GLN A 133 6.22 -6.82 -3.60
N GLY A 134 5.83 -5.59 -3.97
CA GLY A 134 4.44 -5.21 -4.19
C GLY A 134 3.72 -6.06 -5.25
N PHE A 135 4.39 -6.38 -6.36
CA PHE A 135 3.84 -7.21 -7.44
C PHE A 135 3.56 -8.65 -7.00
N CYS A 136 4.40 -9.19 -6.12
CA CYS A 136 4.21 -10.53 -5.54
C CYS A 136 3.16 -10.54 -4.41
N ALA A 137 3.00 -9.41 -3.70
CA ALA A 137 2.07 -9.26 -2.59
C ALA A 137 0.63 -8.96 -3.05
N ASN A 138 0.45 -8.04 -4.00
CA ASN A 138 -0.83 -7.78 -4.66
C ASN A 138 -0.55 -7.28 -6.09
N GLY A 139 -0.52 -8.21 -7.05
CA GLY A 139 -0.25 -7.91 -8.46
C GLY A 139 -1.34 -7.09 -9.16
N TYR A 140 -2.56 -7.07 -8.63
CA TYR A 140 -3.70 -6.39 -9.23
C TYR A 140 -3.55 -4.87 -9.22
N ILE A 141 -2.87 -4.31 -8.20
CA ILE A 141 -2.53 -2.88 -8.17
C ILE A 141 -1.67 -2.53 -9.39
N ALA A 142 -0.64 -3.33 -9.68
CA ALA A 142 0.21 -3.12 -10.84
C ALA A 142 -0.55 -3.30 -12.16
N GLU A 143 -1.45 -4.29 -12.26
CA GLU A 143 -2.31 -4.46 -13.43
C GLU A 143 -3.16 -3.21 -13.70
N THR A 144 -3.78 -2.64 -12.66
CA THR A 144 -4.56 -1.41 -12.78
C THR A 144 -3.71 -0.20 -13.15
N LEU A 145 -2.53 -0.04 -12.55
CA LEU A 145 -1.57 1.00 -12.95
C LEU A 145 -1.06 0.82 -14.39
N CYS A 146 -1.04 -0.42 -14.90
CA CYS A 146 -0.68 -0.75 -16.28
C CYS A 146 -1.87 -0.67 -17.27
N GLY A 147 -3.04 -0.22 -16.83
CA GLY A 147 -4.21 0.03 -17.69
C GLY A 147 -5.29 -1.05 -17.66
N ASN A 148 -5.12 -2.15 -16.93
CA ASN A 148 -6.20 -3.11 -16.69
C ASN A 148 -7.10 -2.64 -15.54
N LEU A 149 -8.12 -1.83 -15.85
CA LEU A 149 -8.94 -1.14 -14.84
C LEU A 149 -9.78 -2.06 -13.95
N LEU A 150 -10.03 -3.31 -14.35
CA LEU A 150 -10.86 -4.28 -13.63
C LEU A 150 -10.19 -5.66 -13.65
N PRO A 151 -9.02 -5.81 -12.99
CA PRO A 151 -8.29 -7.06 -13.00
C PRO A 151 -9.14 -8.17 -12.34
N GLN A 152 -9.21 -9.32 -13.00
CA GLN A 152 -9.99 -10.45 -12.52
C GLN A 152 -9.17 -11.27 -11.51
N PRO A 153 -9.80 -11.82 -10.46
CA PRO A 153 -9.10 -12.64 -9.49
C PRO A 153 -8.54 -13.91 -10.16
N LEU A 154 -7.27 -14.18 -9.90
CA LEU A 154 -6.60 -15.43 -10.29
C LEU A 154 -7.15 -16.61 -9.46
N ALA A 155 -7.15 -17.81 -10.04
CA ALA A 155 -7.49 -19.05 -9.35
C ALA A 155 -6.33 -19.53 -8.45
N ILE A 156 -6.01 -18.74 -7.43
CA ILE A 156 -4.97 -19.01 -6.44
C ILE A 156 -5.49 -18.79 -5.02
N TRP A 157 -4.78 -19.29 -4.02
CA TRP A 157 -4.97 -18.87 -2.63
C TRP A 157 -4.24 -17.55 -2.36
N HIS A 158 -4.99 -16.47 -2.15
CA HIS A 158 -4.45 -15.13 -1.89
C HIS A 158 -3.86 -14.94 -0.49
N GLY A 159 -4.22 -15.82 0.46
CA GLY A 159 -3.75 -15.78 1.84
C GLY A 159 -4.52 -14.80 2.73
N CYS A 160 -4.76 -13.59 2.26
CA CYS A 160 -5.61 -12.60 2.94
C CYS A 160 -6.34 -11.71 1.93
N ASN A 161 -7.37 -11.02 2.41
CA ASN A 161 -8.15 -10.06 1.62
C ASN A 161 -7.32 -8.88 1.11
N PHE A 162 -6.16 -8.59 1.71
CA PHE A 162 -5.28 -7.53 1.23
C PHE A 162 -4.52 -7.89 -0.06
N ALA A 163 -4.45 -9.16 -0.42
CA ALA A 163 -3.84 -9.62 -1.67
C ALA A 163 -4.86 -9.73 -2.81
N GLU A 164 -6.12 -9.37 -2.58
CA GLU A 164 -7.23 -9.51 -3.55
C GLU A 164 -7.46 -8.23 -4.39
N PRO A 165 -8.21 -8.33 -5.51
CA PRO A 165 -8.50 -7.19 -6.39
C PRO A 165 -9.30 -6.07 -5.71
N ASP A 166 -10.16 -6.40 -4.73
CA ASP A 166 -10.98 -5.41 -4.03
C ASP A 166 -10.11 -4.37 -3.31
N LEU A 167 -9.02 -4.81 -2.64
CA LEU A 167 -8.07 -3.86 -2.05
C LEU A 167 -7.39 -3.01 -3.12
N ALA A 168 -7.03 -3.61 -4.26
CA ALA A 168 -6.38 -2.88 -5.34
C ALA A 168 -7.28 -1.75 -5.88
N ASP A 169 -8.57 -2.04 -6.09
CA ASP A 169 -9.56 -1.05 -6.51
C ASP A 169 -9.74 0.07 -5.47
N ASP A 170 -9.88 -0.27 -4.19
CA ASP A 170 -9.95 0.71 -3.09
C ASP A 170 -8.70 1.60 -3.03
N TYR A 171 -7.51 1.00 -3.15
CA TYR A 171 -6.24 1.71 -3.20
C TYR A 171 -6.19 2.67 -4.38
N ILE A 172 -6.50 2.23 -5.60
CA ILE A 172 -6.45 3.06 -6.80
C ILE A 172 -7.45 4.22 -6.72
N LYS A 173 -8.67 3.99 -6.23
CA LYS A 173 -9.66 5.05 -6.00
C LYS A 173 -9.18 6.10 -5.01
N MET A 174 -8.41 5.72 -3.99
CA MET A 174 -7.95 6.61 -2.94
C MET A 174 -6.60 7.29 -3.23
N TYR A 175 -5.71 6.60 -3.94
CA TYR A 175 -4.29 6.95 -4.06
C TYR A 175 -3.76 6.94 -5.49
N GLY A 176 -4.52 6.44 -6.47
CA GLY A 176 -4.10 6.36 -7.88
C GLY A 176 -3.73 7.71 -8.51
N ASP A 177 -4.34 8.81 -8.04
CA ASP A 177 -3.99 10.17 -8.48
C ASP A 177 -2.53 10.56 -8.16
N LEU A 178 -1.90 9.94 -7.16
CA LEU A 178 -0.47 10.13 -6.89
C LEU A 178 0.37 9.61 -8.07
N TRP A 179 0.02 8.44 -8.62
CA TRP A 179 0.71 7.86 -9.77
C TRP A 179 0.48 8.65 -11.05
N LEU A 180 -0.73 9.16 -11.28
CA LEU A 180 -1.05 9.97 -12.47
C LEU A 180 -0.22 11.26 -12.56
N ARG A 181 0.21 11.81 -11.42
CA ARG A 181 1.10 12.98 -11.37
C ARG A 181 2.57 12.66 -11.66
N HIS A 182 2.92 11.38 -11.68
CA HIS A 182 4.27 10.87 -11.90
C HIS A 182 4.27 9.91 -13.10
N ALA A 183 4.17 10.48 -14.30
CA ALA A 183 4.12 9.71 -15.55
C ALA A 183 5.34 8.81 -15.77
N ASP A 184 6.50 9.25 -15.28
CA ASP A 184 7.74 8.45 -15.20
C ASP A 184 7.59 7.23 -14.30
N GLY A 185 6.91 7.39 -13.16
CA GLY A 185 6.54 6.29 -12.27
C GLY A 185 5.63 5.27 -12.94
N LEU A 186 4.60 5.69 -13.67
CA LEU A 186 3.72 4.77 -14.41
C LEU A 186 4.47 4.00 -15.50
N ALA A 187 5.30 4.69 -16.28
CA ALA A 187 6.13 4.05 -17.30
C ALA A 187 7.12 3.04 -16.68
N PHE A 188 7.69 3.39 -15.53
CA PHE A 188 8.58 2.52 -14.78
C PHE A 188 7.88 1.27 -14.25
N VAL A 189 6.70 1.41 -13.63
CA VAL A 189 5.86 0.28 -13.18
C VAL A 189 5.52 -0.62 -14.36
N HIS A 190 5.05 -0.05 -15.47
CA HIS A 190 4.69 -0.81 -16.67
C HIS A 190 5.88 -1.59 -17.25
N TRP A 191 7.05 -0.97 -17.35
CA TRP A 191 8.26 -1.64 -17.80
C TRP A 191 8.68 -2.76 -16.84
N LEU A 192 8.74 -2.48 -15.53
CA LEU A 192 9.24 -3.42 -14.53
C LEU A 192 8.31 -4.62 -14.35
N PHE A 193 6.99 -4.38 -14.31
CA PHE A 193 5.97 -5.42 -14.19
C PHE A 193 6.03 -6.44 -15.34
N ASN A 194 6.44 -5.96 -16.52
CA ASN A 194 6.60 -6.75 -17.73
C ASN A 194 8.05 -7.21 -18.00
N HIS A 195 8.99 -6.94 -17.08
CA HIS A 195 10.37 -7.37 -17.24
C HIS A 195 10.48 -8.89 -17.03
N SER A 196 11.12 -9.61 -17.95
CA SER A 196 11.15 -11.08 -17.96
C SER A 196 11.61 -11.71 -16.65
N ARG A 197 12.68 -11.17 -16.03
CA ARG A 197 13.17 -11.67 -14.73
C ARG A 197 12.18 -11.43 -13.58
N VAL A 198 11.42 -10.34 -13.63
CA VAL A 198 10.39 -10.03 -12.62
C VAL A 198 9.16 -10.90 -12.83
N MET A 199 8.80 -11.22 -14.08
CA MET A 199 7.76 -12.20 -14.38
C MET A 199 8.09 -13.59 -13.83
N VAL A 200 9.37 -14.01 -13.88
CA VAL A 200 9.81 -15.29 -13.28
C VAL A 200 9.60 -15.30 -11.77
N GLU A 201 9.97 -14.22 -11.07
CA GLU A 201 9.75 -14.11 -9.62
C GLU A 201 8.27 -14.20 -9.26
N ARG A 202 7.43 -13.44 -9.98
CA ARG A 202 5.97 -13.46 -9.79
C ARG A 202 5.38 -14.83 -10.08
N ALA A 203 5.80 -15.48 -11.16
CA ALA A 203 5.33 -16.81 -11.53
C ALA A 203 5.62 -17.83 -10.43
N ALA A 204 6.81 -17.81 -9.81
CA ALA A 204 7.15 -18.70 -8.72
C ALA A 204 6.25 -18.49 -7.48
N VAL A 205 5.92 -17.24 -7.15
CA VAL A 205 5.01 -16.90 -6.03
C VAL A 205 3.55 -17.28 -6.36
N ILE A 206 3.12 -17.11 -7.61
CA ILE A 206 1.80 -17.51 -8.11
C ILE A 206 1.66 -19.04 -8.05
N GLU A 207 2.68 -19.79 -8.48
CA GLU A 207 2.70 -21.26 -8.41
C GLU A 207 2.45 -21.79 -6.99
N CYS A 208 3.04 -21.14 -5.98
CA CYS A 208 2.73 -21.46 -4.58
C CYS A 208 1.25 -21.23 -4.24
N GLY A 209 0.66 -20.13 -4.72
CA GLY A 209 -0.75 -19.81 -4.53
C GLY A 209 -1.69 -20.80 -5.24
N GLU A 210 -1.36 -21.22 -6.46
CA GLU A 210 -2.09 -22.25 -7.21
C GLU A 210 -2.12 -23.58 -6.45
N LYS A 211 -0.95 -24.02 -5.95
CA LYS A 211 -0.85 -25.24 -5.12
C LYS A 211 -1.64 -25.12 -3.82
N LEU A 212 -1.51 -23.99 -3.11
CA LEU A 212 -2.21 -23.75 -1.84
C LEU A 212 -3.73 -23.67 -1.99
N LEU A 213 -4.25 -23.36 -3.17
CA LEU A 213 -5.70 -23.34 -3.39
C LEU A 213 -6.32 -24.72 -3.22
N TRP A 214 -5.60 -25.77 -3.64
CA TRP A 214 -6.14 -27.13 -3.72
C TRP A 214 -5.60 -28.06 -2.63
N GLU A 215 -4.41 -27.78 -2.10
CA GLU A 215 -3.77 -28.62 -1.08
C GLU A 215 -4.49 -28.56 0.26
N GLN A 216 -4.82 -29.73 0.81
CA GLN A 216 -5.53 -29.88 2.09
C GLN A 216 -4.63 -30.45 3.19
N ASP A 217 -3.55 -31.16 2.84
CA ASP A 217 -2.61 -31.71 3.80
C ASP A 217 -1.86 -30.59 4.53
N VAL A 218 -1.96 -30.57 5.86
CA VAL A 218 -1.42 -29.47 6.68
C VAL A 218 0.10 -29.34 6.52
N ASP A 219 0.82 -30.46 6.50
CA ASP A 219 2.28 -30.46 6.38
C ASP A 219 2.73 -30.03 4.98
N ALA A 220 2.03 -30.47 3.92
CA ALA A 220 2.26 -30.03 2.55
C ALA A 220 1.99 -28.54 2.38
N ARG A 221 0.87 -28.04 2.91
CA ARG A 221 0.57 -26.60 2.93
C ARG A 221 1.69 -25.82 3.61
N GLN A 222 2.15 -26.27 4.78
CA GLN A 222 3.23 -25.58 5.51
C GLN A 222 4.53 -25.54 4.70
N ARG A 223 4.88 -26.62 3.98
CA ARG A 223 6.04 -26.63 3.08
C ARG A 223 5.90 -25.60 1.95
N ILE A 224 4.72 -25.50 1.34
CA ILE A 224 4.47 -24.52 0.26
C ILE A 224 4.49 -23.09 0.82
N LEU A 225 3.94 -22.85 2.01
CA LEU A 225 4.01 -21.55 2.68
C LEU A 225 5.45 -21.14 2.98
N ASN A 226 6.28 -22.06 3.48
CA ASN A 226 7.70 -21.81 3.73
C ASN A 226 8.46 -21.50 2.44
N GLN A 227 8.16 -22.21 1.34
CA GLN A 227 8.70 -21.92 0.02
C GLN A 227 8.30 -20.51 -0.45
N ARG A 228 7.01 -20.15 -0.33
CA ARG A 228 6.51 -18.81 -0.67
C ARG A 228 7.22 -17.72 0.12
N HIS A 229 7.40 -17.91 1.43
CA HIS A 229 8.12 -16.96 2.29
C HIS A 229 9.58 -16.80 1.85
N THR A 230 10.27 -17.91 1.58
CA THR A 230 11.66 -17.90 1.07
C THR A 230 11.78 -17.14 -0.25
N LEU A 231 10.81 -17.30 -1.17
CA LEU A 231 10.79 -16.56 -2.44
C LEU A 231 10.62 -15.05 -2.19
N LEU A 232 9.71 -14.64 -1.32
CA LEU A 232 9.48 -13.24 -0.99
C LEU A 232 10.70 -12.60 -0.30
N ASP A 233 11.31 -13.30 0.66
CA ASP A 233 12.50 -12.83 1.38
C ASP A 233 13.74 -12.73 0.47
N SER A 234 13.76 -13.46 -0.65
CA SER A 234 14.85 -13.40 -1.63
C SER A 234 14.79 -12.15 -2.53
N ILE A 235 13.70 -11.38 -2.49
CA ILE A 235 13.56 -10.15 -3.27
C ILE A 235 14.41 -9.05 -2.64
N ASP A 236 15.60 -8.86 -3.21
CA ASP A 236 16.60 -7.91 -2.74
C ASP A 236 17.02 -6.91 -3.83
N ASN A 237 17.99 -6.04 -3.49
CA ASN A 237 18.56 -5.06 -4.41
C ASN A 237 19.46 -5.68 -5.49
N ARG A 238 19.87 -6.94 -5.39
CA ARG A 238 20.80 -7.56 -6.34
C ARG A 238 20.17 -7.65 -7.73
N LEU A 239 18.99 -8.28 -7.85
CA LEU A 239 18.30 -8.34 -9.15
C LEU A 239 17.93 -6.93 -9.64
N SER A 240 17.47 -6.06 -8.75
CA SER A 240 17.15 -4.66 -9.11
C SER A 240 18.36 -3.94 -9.71
N SER A 241 19.55 -4.07 -9.11
CA SER A 241 20.78 -3.47 -9.64
C SER A 241 21.24 -4.07 -10.96
N GLU A 242 20.94 -5.34 -11.23
CA GLU A 242 21.28 -6.01 -12.49
C GLU A 242 20.36 -5.58 -13.65
N ILE A 243 19.07 -5.35 -13.39
CA ILE A 243 18.08 -4.98 -14.42
C ILE A 243 18.03 -3.48 -14.68
N ILE A 244 18.27 -2.66 -13.64
CA ILE A 244 18.22 -1.21 -13.73
C ILE A 244 19.52 -0.69 -14.35
N GLY A 245 19.40 -0.02 -15.48
CA GLY A 245 20.51 0.64 -16.13
C GLY A 245 20.11 1.33 -17.42
N LYS A 246 20.83 2.39 -17.77
CA LYS A 246 20.68 3.04 -19.07
C LYS A 246 21.15 2.11 -20.17
N ARG A 247 20.50 2.17 -21.32
CA ARG A 247 20.84 1.40 -22.52
C ARG A 247 21.05 2.37 -23.67
N LYS A 248 22.03 2.08 -24.52
CA LYS A 248 22.24 2.83 -25.76
C LYS A 248 21.10 2.52 -26.74
N ASN A 249 20.39 3.54 -27.18
CA ASN A 249 19.43 3.40 -28.26
C ASN A 249 20.14 3.38 -29.63
N ARG A 250 19.36 3.18 -30.71
CA ARG A 250 19.89 3.13 -32.08
C ARG A 250 20.56 4.44 -32.53
N GLN A 251 20.22 5.56 -31.90
CA GLN A 251 20.77 6.89 -32.19
C GLN A 251 22.03 7.20 -31.35
N GLY A 252 22.44 6.27 -30.47
CA GLY A 252 23.61 6.40 -29.62
C GLY A 252 23.39 7.17 -28.31
N SER A 253 22.16 7.64 -28.02
CA SER A 253 21.84 8.22 -26.70
C SER A 253 21.64 7.13 -25.65
N GLU A 254 21.98 7.44 -24.41
CA GLU A 254 21.83 6.54 -23.26
C GLU A 254 20.64 6.96 -22.41
N ASP A 255 19.59 6.16 -22.46
CA ASP A 255 18.34 6.42 -21.76
C ASP A 255 17.87 5.19 -20.98
N TYR A 256 16.98 5.40 -20.02
CA TYR A 256 16.35 4.29 -19.33
C TYR A 256 15.29 3.61 -20.22
N PRO A 257 15.12 2.28 -20.14
CA PRO A 257 14.17 1.55 -20.98
C PRO A 257 12.73 2.08 -20.95
N TRP A 258 12.27 2.60 -19.81
CA TRP A 258 10.91 3.11 -19.63
C TRP A 258 10.70 4.53 -20.19
N VAL A 259 11.77 5.30 -20.42
CA VAL A 259 11.66 6.64 -21.06
C VAL A 259 11.22 6.49 -22.52
N LEU A 260 11.76 5.49 -23.22
CA LEU A 260 11.39 5.17 -24.61
C LEU A 260 9.90 4.79 -24.78
N MET A 261 9.24 4.32 -23.71
CA MET A 261 7.82 3.99 -23.75
C MET A 261 6.95 5.25 -23.76
N GLN A 262 7.39 6.32 -23.09
CA GLN A 262 6.65 7.59 -23.05
C GLN A 262 6.65 8.31 -24.40
N GLU A 263 7.80 8.35 -25.08
CA GLU A 263 7.96 9.01 -26.39
C GLU A 263 7.07 8.39 -27.47
N ARG A 264 6.78 7.08 -27.39
CA ARG A 264 5.91 6.39 -28.34
C ARG A 264 4.42 6.64 -28.12
N VAL A 265 4.02 6.95 -26.89
CA VAL A 265 2.61 7.26 -26.55
C VAL A 265 2.25 8.68 -26.99
N THR A 266 3.22 9.61 -27.09
CA THR A 266 2.97 10.99 -27.53
C THR A 266 2.88 11.16 -29.05
N LEU A 267 3.18 10.11 -29.83
CA LEU A 267 3.19 10.11 -31.30
C LEU A 267 1.96 9.44 -31.94
N CYS A 268 0.98 9.01 -31.13
CA CYS A 268 -0.32 8.49 -31.55
C CYS A 268 -1.44 9.40 -31.03
#